data_AF-A0A812KHG7-F1
#
_entry.id   AF-A0A812KHG7-F1
#
_cell.length_a   1.000
_cell.length_b   1.000
_cell.length_c   1.000
_cell.angle_alpha   90.00
_cell.angle_beta   90.00
_cell.angle_gamma   90.00
#
_symmetry.space_group_name_H-M   'P 1'
#
loop_
_entity.id
_entity.type
_entity.pdbx_description
1 polymer ?
#
loop_
_entity_poly.entity_id
_entity_poly.type
_entity_poly.pdbx_seq_one_letter_code
_entity_poly.pdbx_strand_id
1 'polypeptide(L)'
;MHLVWSLSQLQHGTTFSFDCWGRPLVDAPAPYTLAGGYRFVLSGLKGDQQFLKKTLCIDQSWVSDNICWYCEVSVRLEPLDRRYSTQIMDVGRHTVTRNLMRSDADFVQMARKSAWILVPGISLSRVWPDILHVIDLTLAPEAAASALLELTESQLPWSGTSQQSRLSAAYADYIAMCKNVGVRARAPPFQLDAIKANSQRFPTFAQKHLSGAESVVLVRWLADVCAREAVRCQTQHANLRAAVFLALASYRAVLSDADFYLTELELRSLEYWNDMYQDSLNCVDLSIICFSTACRLSIMLRTCGLDLLLQVWLQRPFATKRCSGRCDLSVISWR
;
A
#
# COMPACT_ATOMS: atom_id res chain seq x y z
N MET A 1 26.86 -3.27 5.93
CA MET A 1 28.08 -2.42 5.90
C MET A 1 28.67 -2.34 4.50
N HIS A 2 29.06 -3.45 3.87
CA HIS A 2 29.55 -3.47 2.48
C HIS A 2 28.64 -2.74 1.47
N LEU A 3 27.33 -3.01 1.48
CA LEU A 3 26.39 -2.34 0.56
C LEU A 3 26.41 -0.81 0.71
N VAL A 4 26.34 -0.30 1.94
CA VAL A 4 26.43 1.14 2.26
C VAL A 4 27.74 1.74 1.78
N TRP A 5 28.86 1.04 2.00
CA TRP A 5 30.19 1.48 1.56
C TRP A 5 30.30 1.52 0.03
N SER A 6 29.75 0.54 -0.67
CA SER A 6 29.68 0.52 -2.13
C SER A 6 28.78 1.64 -2.68
N LEU A 7 27.60 1.86 -2.08
CA LEU A 7 26.72 2.97 -2.45
C LEU A 7 27.42 4.32 -2.24
N SER A 8 28.15 4.48 -1.15
CA SER A 8 28.91 5.71 -0.88
C SER A 8 29.94 5.98 -1.98
N GLN A 9 30.68 4.97 -2.44
CA GLN A 9 31.60 5.13 -3.58
C GLN A 9 30.88 5.54 -4.85
N LEU A 10 29.74 4.94 -5.14
CA LEU A 10 28.92 5.32 -6.30
C LEU A 10 28.45 6.79 -6.21
N GLN A 11 28.10 7.28 -5.02
CA GLN A 11 27.73 8.69 -4.84
C GLN A 11 28.92 9.65 -4.95
N HIS A 12 30.11 9.22 -4.54
CA HIS A 12 31.34 9.99 -4.72
C HIS A 12 31.84 9.97 -6.18
N GLY A 13 31.51 8.91 -6.93
CA GLY A 13 31.95 8.68 -8.30
C GLY A 13 33.37 8.11 -8.39
N THR A 14 33.93 7.63 -7.28
CA THR A 14 35.30 7.10 -7.21
C THR A 14 35.38 5.93 -6.24
N THR A 15 36.31 5.00 -6.45
CA THR A 15 36.64 3.98 -5.45
C THR A 15 37.32 4.59 -4.22
N PHE A 16 37.18 3.95 -3.07
CA PHE A 16 37.87 4.37 -1.84
C PHE A 16 39.15 3.56 -1.62
N SER A 17 40.16 4.16 -0.98
CA SER A 17 41.39 3.47 -0.58
C SER A 17 41.25 2.60 0.67
N PHE A 18 40.09 2.66 1.33
CA PHE A 18 39.81 1.97 2.59
C PHE A 18 38.54 1.13 2.45
N ASP A 19 38.52 -0.04 3.10
CA ASP A 19 37.35 -0.89 3.18
C ASP A 19 36.25 -0.30 4.09
N CYS A 20 35.14 -1.03 4.24
CA CYS A 20 34.01 -0.58 5.03
C CYS A 20 34.25 -0.54 6.55
N TRP A 21 35.43 -0.97 7.01
CA TRP A 21 35.87 -0.90 8.41
C TRP A 21 37.01 0.11 8.60
N GLY A 22 37.34 0.89 7.57
CA GLY A 22 38.41 1.89 7.63
C GLY A 22 39.81 1.31 7.54
N ARG A 23 39.96 0.05 7.10
CA ARG A 23 41.29 -0.55 6.89
C ARG A 23 41.77 -0.24 5.47
N PRO A 24 43.05 0.09 5.26
CA PRO A 24 43.59 0.28 3.93
C PRO A 24 43.40 -0.98 3.07
N LEU A 25 42.98 -0.81 1.82
CA LEU A 25 42.92 -1.91 0.87
C LEU A 25 44.34 -2.22 0.38
N VAL A 26 44.93 -3.30 0.91
CA VAL A 26 46.25 -3.79 0.49
C VAL A 26 46.14 -4.33 -0.94
N ASP A 27 47.08 -3.95 -1.81
CA ASP A 27 47.14 -4.32 -3.23
C ASP A 27 45.97 -3.81 -4.11
N ALA A 28 45.14 -2.90 -3.60
CA ALA A 28 44.13 -2.26 -4.44
C ALA A 28 44.77 -1.21 -5.38
N PRO A 29 44.27 -1.09 -6.63
CA PRO A 29 44.67 -0.01 -7.50
C PRO A 29 44.34 1.35 -6.84
N ALA A 30 45.09 2.38 -7.24
CA ALA A 30 44.80 3.75 -6.81
C ALA A 30 43.32 4.10 -7.06
N PRO A 31 42.70 4.95 -6.21
CA PRO A 31 41.33 5.41 -6.41
C PRO A 31 41.10 5.84 -7.86
N TYR A 32 40.09 5.25 -8.48
CA TYR A 32 39.76 5.51 -9.87
C TYR A 32 38.31 5.92 -9.99
N THR A 33 38.03 6.64 -11.07
CA THR A 33 36.70 7.15 -11.37
C THR A 33 35.76 6.00 -11.74
N LEU A 34 34.64 5.90 -11.02
CA LEU A 34 33.59 4.94 -11.32
C LEU A 34 32.68 5.47 -12.43
N ALA A 35 32.13 4.54 -13.22
CA ALA A 35 31.11 4.80 -14.23
C ALA A 35 31.41 5.98 -15.17
N GLY A 36 32.67 6.28 -15.48
CA GLY A 36 33.06 7.37 -16.39
C GLY A 36 32.86 8.78 -15.81
N GLY A 37 32.86 8.94 -14.49
CA GLY A 37 32.74 10.24 -13.81
C GLY A 37 31.35 10.57 -13.31
N TYR A 38 30.37 9.74 -13.67
CA TYR A 38 29.01 9.91 -13.19
C TYR A 38 28.93 9.63 -11.70
N ARG A 39 28.09 10.41 -11.03
CA ARG A 39 27.72 10.19 -9.63
C ARG A 39 26.31 9.67 -9.55
N PHE A 40 26.14 8.78 -8.60
CA PHE A 40 24.85 8.18 -8.33
C PHE A 40 24.13 8.93 -7.22
N VAL A 41 22.79 8.96 -7.27
CA VAL A 41 21.94 9.50 -6.21
C VAL A 41 21.05 8.40 -5.67
N LEU A 42 21.03 8.24 -4.34
CA LEU A 42 20.08 7.35 -3.68
C LEU A 42 18.67 7.91 -3.84
N SER A 43 17.84 7.26 -4.66
CA SER A 43 16.45 7.67 -4.82
C SER A 43 15.64 7.38 -3.55
N GLY A 44 15.80 6.17 -2.98
CA GLY A 44 15.22 5.80 -1.70
C GLY A 44 15.47 4.35 -1.29
N LEU A 45 15.03 4.00 -0.09
CA LEU A 45 15.10 2.67 0.50
C LEU A 45 13.68 2.14 0.65
N LYS A 46 13.34 1.12 -0.13
CA LYS A 46 12.02 0.48 -0.09
C LYS A 46 12.10 -0.91 0.52
N GLY A 47 11.12 -1.28 1.35
CA GLY A 47 10.95 -2.66 1.79
C GLY A 47 9.80 -2.83 2.76
N ASP A 48 9.52 -4.09 3.13
CA ASP A 48 8.52 -4.39 4.15
C ASP A 48 8.95 -3.86 5.54
N GLN A 49 8.01 -3.80 6.47
CA GLN A 49 8.26 -3.24 7.79
C GLN A 49 9.36 -4.02 8.56
N GLN A 50 9.46 -5.33 8.38
CA GLN A 50 10.46 -6.14 9.07
C GLN A 50 11.86 -5.91 8.48
N PHE A 51 11.96 -5.81 7.15
CA PHE A 51 13.17 -5.44 6.45
C PHE A 51 13.64 -4.05 6.88
N LEU A 52 12.75 -3.04 6.85
CA LEU A 52 13.10 -1.67 7.24
C LEU A 52 13.53 -1.61 8.71
N LYS A 53 12.81 -2.30 9.61
CA LYS A 53 13.17 -2.40 11.03
C LYS A 53 14.59 -2.95 11.24
N LYS A 54 14.91 -4.09 10.61
CA LYS A 54 16.23 -4.74 10.71
C LYS A 54 17.33 -3.87 10.10
N THR A 55 17.07 -3.35 8.91
CA THR A 55 18.02 -2.60 8.08
C THR A 55 18.39 -1.27 8.72
N LEU A 56 17.40 -0.56 9.27
CA LEU A 56 17.57 0.73 9.93
C LEU A 56 17.81 0.60 11.44
N CYS A 57 17.85 -0.63 11.96
CA CYS A 57 18.02 -0.92 13.39
C CYS A 57 17.03 -0.13 14.27
N ILE A 58 15.79 -0.01 13.80
CA ILE A 58 14.71 0.68 14.51
C ILE A 58 14.15 -0.30 15.55
N ASP A 59 14.03 0.14 16.80
CA ASP A 59 13.54 -0.73 17.88
C ASP A 59 11.99 -0.78 17.92
N GLN A 60 11.33 0.24 17.37
CA GLN A 60 9.86 0.39 17.32
C GLN A 60 9.19 -0.70 16.45
N SER A 61 7.97 -1.09 16.83
CA SER A 61 7.13 -2.05 16.10
C SER A 61 5.66 -1.81 16.43
N TRP A 62 4.75 -2.52 15.76
CA TRP A 62 3.31 -2.43 16.03
C TRP A 62 2.93 -2.73 17.50
N VAL A 63 3.78 -3.45 18.25
CA VAL A 63 3.59 -3.74 19.68
C VAL A 63 4.19 -2.69 20.64
N SER A 64 4.96 -1.71 20.14
CA SER A 64 5.52 -0.67 21.01
C SER A 64 4.49 0.40 21.33
N ASP A 65 4.74 1.16 22.40
CA ASP A 65 3.88 2.28 22.79
C ASP A 65 3.73 3.31 21.66
N ASN A 66 4.74 3.48 20.81
CA ASN A 66 4.65 4.19 19.53
C ASN A 66 4.54 3.17 18.40
N ILE A 67 3.40 3.15 17.72
CA ILE A 67 3.02 2.10 16.75
C ILE A 67 3.79 2.28 15.44
N CYS A 68 3.98 3.54 15.04
CA CYS A 68 4.64 3.92 13.81
C CYS A 68 5.97 4.59 14.11
N TRP A 69 6.96 4.36 13.25
CA TRP A 69 8.27 5.01 13.33
C TRP A 69 8.42 6.16 12.34
N TYR A 70 7.46 6.36 11.43
CA TYR A 70 7.33 7.59 10.64
C TYR A 70 6.64 8.70 11.43
N CYS A 71 5.60 8.34 12.17
CA CYS A 71 4.80 9.28 12.95
C CYS A 71 4.79 8.88 14.43
N GLU A 72 4.77 9.85 15.33
CA GLU A 72 4.84 9.66 16.79
C GLU A 72 3.54 9.14 17.41
N VAL A 73 2.80 8.35 16.63
CA VAL A 73 1.49 7.82 16.98
C VAL A 73 1.61 6.76 18.06
N SER A 74 0.92 6.97 19.17
CA SER A 74 0.98 6.09 20.33
C SER A 74 -0.28 5.23 20.51
N VAL A 75 -0.10 3.98 20.96
CA VAL A 75 -1.17 3.12 21.51
C VAL A 75 -1.78 3.69 22.80
N ARG A 76 -1.30 4.81 23.32
CA ARG A 76 -1.88 5.49 24.50
C ARG A 76 -2.74 6.68 24.13
N LEU A 77 -2.84 7.02 22.84
CA LEU A 77 -3.81 7.98 22.37
C LEU A 77 -5.22 7.47 22.65
N GLU A 78 -6.10 8.39 23.05
CA GLU A 78 -7.54 8.13 23.22
C GLU A 78 -8.11 7.50 21.94
N PRO A 79 -9.14 6.63 22.03
CA PRO A 79 -9.64 5.90 20.86
C PRO A 79 -10.06 6.77 19.67
N LEU A 80 -10.51 8.02 19.90
CA LEU A 80 -10.74 8.99 18.81
C LEU A 80 -9.42 9.46 18.20
N ASP A 81 -8.47 9.92 19.02
CA ASP A 81 -7.17 10.42 18.56
C ASP A 81 -6.34 9.33 17.88
N ARG A 82 -6.47 8.08 18.35
CA ARG A 82 -5.82 6.92 17.73
C ARG A 82 -6.35 6.64 16.31
N ARG A 83 -7.64 6.86 16.06
CA ARG A 83 -8.25 6.65 14.73
C ARG A 83 -7.82 7.71 13.72
N TYR A 84 -7.77 8.97 14.14
CA TYR A 84 -7.17 10.03 13.32
C TYR A 84 -5.67 9.79 13.11
N SER A 85 -5.03 9.11 14.05
CA SER A 85 -3.60 8.82 13.97
C SER A 85 -3.20 7.64 13.07
N THR A 86 -4.12 6.71 12.80
CA THR A 86 -3.92 5.63 11.82
C THR A 86 -4.17 6.08 10.38
N GLN A 87 -4.73 7.29 10.17
CA GLN A 87 -4.92 7.95 8.87
C GLN A 87 -3.67 8.71 8.39
N ILE A 88 -2.51 8.54 9.07
CA ILE A 88 -1.35 9.46 9.03
C ILE A 88 -0.33 9.22 7.90
N MET A 89 -0.53 8.28 6.98
CA MET A 89 0.35 8.17 5.80
C MET A 89 -0.03 9.16 4.68
N ASP A 90 -0.41 10.39 5.05
CA ASP A 90 -0.72 11.45 4.11
C ASP A 90 0.55 12.25 3.75
N VAL A 91 0.89 12.25 2.47
CA VAL A 91 1.95 13.07 1.86
C VAL A 91 1.41 14.47 1.51
N GLY A 92 0.10 14.71 1.69
CA GLY A 92 -0.61 15.82 1.08
C GLY A 92 -0.96 17.00 2.00
N ARG A 93 -2.02 16.90 2.80
CA ARG A 93 -2.84 18.12 3.07
C ARG A 93 -3.54 18.27 4.41
N HIS A 94 -3.35 17.40 5.40
CA HIS A 94 -3.91 17.67 6.73
C HIS A 94 -2.94 18.45 7.65
N THR A 95 -3.32 19.67 8.04
CA THR A 95 -2.53 20.59 8.90
C THR A 95 -2.27 20.06 10.31
N VAL A 96 -3.01 19.05 10.77
CA VAL A 96 -2.83 18.43 12.09
C VAL A 96 -1.73 17.35 12.06
N THR A 97 -1.44 16.76 10.90
CA THR A 97 -0.55 15.58 10.77
C THR A 97 0.93 15.91 10.56
N ARG A 98 1.28 17.07 10.01
CA ARG A 98 2.70 17.50 9.89
C ARG A 98 3.42 17.59 11.24
N ASN A 99 2.69 17.90 12.31
CA ASN A 99 3.27 18.05 13.64
C ASN A 99 3.57 16.70 14.34
N LEU A 100 3.06 15.58 13.79
CA LEU A 100 3.28 14.23 14.32
C LEU A 100 4.31 13.44 13.50
N MET A 101 4.75 13.95 12.35
CA MET A 101 5.84 13.33 11.60
C MET A 101 7.16 13.57 12.32
N ARG A 102 7.95 12.50 12.46
CA ARG A 102 9.30 12.62 13.01
C ARG A 102 10.14 13.51 12.09
N SER A 103 11.00 14.33 12.70
CA SER A 103 12.00 15.08 11.93
C SER A 103 13.09 14.13 11.40
N ASP A 104 13.83 14.58 10.38
CA ASP A 104 15.01 13.83 9.91
C ASP A 104 16.06 13.67 11.04
N ALA A 105 16.14 14.63 11.97
CA ALA A 105 17.02 14.53 13.13
C ALA A 105 16.60 13.39 14.07
N ASP A 106 15.29 13.26 14.35
CA ASP A 106 14.76 12.15 15.15
C ASP A 106 14.96 10.81 14.46
N PHE A 107 14.77 10.77 13.13
CA PHE A 107 15.03 9.59 12.32
C PHE A 107 16.49 9.15 12.40
N VAL A 108 17.45 10.06 12.22
CA VAL A 108 18.89 9.75 12.33
C VAL A 108 19.21 9.25 13.74
N GLN A 109 18.66 9.88 14.77
CA GLN A 109 18.89 9.48 16.15
C GLN A 109 18.32 8.08 16.46
N MET A 110 17.14 7.78 15.93
CA MET A 110 16.50 6.47 16.05
C MET A 110 17.27 5.39 15.30
N ALA A 111 17.72 5.69 14.08
CA ALA A 111 18.45 4.77 13.20
C ALA A 111 19.98 4.82 13.41
N ARG A 112 20.47 5.44 14.50
CA ARG A 112 21.91 5.71 14.72
C ARG A 112 22.83 4.48 14.69
N LYS A 113 22.27 3.30 14.96
CA LYS A 113 23.01 2.02 14.93
C LYS A 113 23.15 1.47 13.51
N SER A 114 22.35 1.95 12.56
CA SER A 114 22.37 1.49 11.18
C SER A 114 23.50 2.15 10.41
N ALA A 115 24.23 1.38 9.61
CA ALA A 115 25.16 1.96 8.65
C ALA A 115 24.44 2.83 7.60
N TRP A 116 23.14 2.65 7.38
CA TRP A 116 22.41 3.38 6.36
C TRP A 116 22.37 4.89 6.61
N ILE A 117 22.37 5.34 7.87
CA ILE A 117 22.43 6.78 8.18
C ILE A 117 23.73 7.45 7.72
N LEU A 118 24.74 6.67 7.34
CA LEU A 118 25.99 7.18 6.78
C LEU A 118 25.92 7.40 5.27
N VAL A 119 24.87 6.94 4.59
CA VAL A 119 24.70 7.13 3.14
C VAL A 119 24.28 8.59 2.88
N PRO A 120 25.07 9.39 2.14
CA PRO A 120 24.69 10.76 1.81
C PRO A 120 23.29 10.88 1.21
N GLY A 121 22.51 11.79 1.76
CA GLY A 121 21.16 12.09 1.26
C GLY A 121 20.08 11.11 1.70
N ILE A 122 20.37 10.13 2.56
CA ILE A 122 19.31 9.38 3.23
C ILE A 122 18.53 10.30 4.18
N SER A 123 17.21 10.23 4.10
CA SER A 123 16.27 11.00 4.91
C SER A 123 15.02 10.14 5.16
N LEU A 124 14.21 10.50 6.16
CA LEU A 124 12.97 9.76 6.43
C LEU A 124 12.05 9.76 5.21
N SER A 125 11.99 10.87 4.48
CA SER A 125 11.21 11.03 3.24
C SER A 125 11.63 10.13 2.08
N ARG A 126 12.81 9.50 2.16
CA ARG A 126 13.34 8.56 1.16
C ARG A 126 13.26 7.10 1.62
N VAL A 127 12.76 6.84 2.81
CA VAL A 127 12.42 5.48 3.23
C VAL A 127 10.95 5.27 2.92
N TRP A 128 10.63 4.19 2.22
CA TRP A 128 9.25 3.91 1.81
C TRP A 128 8.86 2.48 2.17
N PRO A 129 7.67 2.28 2.74
CA PRO A 129 7.15 0.94 2.93
C PRO A 129 6.83 0.30 1.57
N ASP A 130 6.97 -1.01 1.50
CA ASP A 130 6.62 -1.75 0.29
C ASP A 130 5.10 -1.80 0.11
N ILE A 131 4.62 -1.21 -1.00
CA ILE A 131 3.21 -1.17 -1.39
C ILE A 131 2.60 -2.58 -1.48
N LEU A 132 3.39 -3.58 -1.91
CA LEU A 132 2.93 -4.98 -1.89
C LEU A 132 2.52 -5.40 -0.46
N HIS A 133 3.32 -5.09 0.54
CA HIS A 133 3.04 -5.49 1.91
C HIS A 133 1.95 -4.62 2.56
N VAL A 134 1.94 -3.32 2.30
CA VAL A 134 0.96 -2.40 2.89
C VAL A 134 -0.42 -2.57 2.25
N ILE A 135 -0.49 -2.51 0.92
CA ILE A 135 -1.76 -2.51 0.21
C ILE A 135 -2.20 -3.95 -0.07
N ASP A 136 -1.43 -4.71 -0.85
CA ASP A 136 -1.92 -6.00 -1.36
C ASP A 136 -1.98 -7.09 -0.29
N LEU A 137 -1.08 -7.09 0.69
CA LEU A 137 -0.99 -8.19 1.67
C LEU A 137 -1.57 -7.84 3.04
N THR A 138 -2.03 -6.60 3.24
CA THR A 138 -2.66 -6.16 4.49
C THR A 138 -4.03 -5.56 4.20
N LEU A 139 -4.06 -4.40 3.55
CA LEU A 139 -5.26 -3.59 3.42
C LEU A 139 -6.32 -4.19 2.47
N ALA A 140 -5.89 -4.62 1.28
CA ALA A 140 -6.77 -5.23 0.29
C ALA A 140 -7.44 -6.51 0.81
N PRO A 141 -6.73 -7.45 1.49
CA PRO A 141 -7.34 -8.60 2.15
C PRO A 141 -8.44 -8.25 3.15
N GLU A 142 -8.22 -7.22 3.99
CA GLU A 142 -9.19 -6.79 5.01
C GLU A 142 -10.43 -6.14 4.38
N ALA A 143 -10.22 -5.23 3.43
CA ALA A 143 -11.30 -4.62 2.67
C ALA A 143 -12.11 -5.66 1.89
N ALA A 144 -11.42 -6.58 1.20
CA ALA A 144 -12.03 -7.65 0.41
C ALA A 144 -12.86 -8.60 1.26
N ALA A 145 -12.31 -9.04 2.40
CA ALA A 145 -13.02 -9.87 3.37
C ALA A 145 -14.31 -9.21 3.85
N SER A 146 -14.23 -7.94 4.25
CA SER A 146 -15.38 -7.17 4.73
C SER A 146 -16.46 -7.01 3.65
N ALA A 147 -16.06 -6.64 2.43
CA ALA A 147 -16.98 -6.49 1.31
C ALA A 147 -17.66 -7.80 0.92
N LEU A 148 -16.93 -8.92 0.94
CA LEU A 148 -17.50 -10.24 0.62
C LEU A 148 -18.50 -10.70 1.67
N LEU A 149 -18.21 -10.50 2.96
CA LEU A 149 -19.17 -10.82 4.02
C LEU A 149 -20.46 -10.05 3.84
N GLU A 150 -20.36 -8.74 3.60
CA GLU A 150 -21.52 -7.87 3.43
C GLU A 150 -22.32 -8.20 2.15
N LEU A 151 -21.65 -8.33 1.00
CA LEU A 151 -22.29 -8.69 -0.27
C LEU A 151 -23.02 -10.04 -0.13
N THR A 152 -22.34 -11.04 0.42
CA THR A 152 -22.95 -12.35 0.63
C THR A 152 -24.03 -12.34 1.72
N GLU A 153 -24.01 -11.42 2.68
CA GLU A 153 -25.12 -11.27 3.62
C GLU A 153 -26.35 -10.67 2.93
N SER A 154 -26.16 -9.68 2.06
CA SER A 154 -27.21 -9.04 1.26
C SER A 154 -27.82 -9.91 0.14
N GLN A 155 -27.32 -11.15 -0.03
CA GLN A 155 -27.73 -12.12 -1.06
C GLN A 155 -27.43 -11.69 -2.50
N LEU A 156 -26.49 -10.76 -2.69
CA LEU A 156 -26.22 -10.10 -3.96
C LEU A 156 -24.69 -9.95 -4.18
N PRO A 157 -24.17 -10.12 -5.40
CA PRO A 157 -24.82 -10.64 -6.61
C PRO A 157 -25.07 -12.15 -6.61
N TRP A 158 -24.49 -12.88 -5.66
CA TRP A 158 -24.48 -14.33 -5.70
C TRP A 158 -25.72 -14.93 -5.04
N SER A 159 -26.48 -15.74 -5.77
CA SER A 159 -27.60 -16.51 -5.25
C SER A 159 -27.13 -17.69 -4.41
N GLY A 160 -27.87 -18.03 -3.35
CA GLY A 160 -27.61 -19.23 -2.55
C GLY A 160 -28.44 -19.28 -1.28
N THR A 161 -28.71 -20.49 -0.77
CA THR A 161 -29.56 -20.72 0.41
C THR A 161 -28.87 -20.35 1.73
N SER A 162 -27.53 -20.31 1.73
CA SER A 162 -26.73 -19.91 2.90
C SER A 162 -25.63 -18.92 2.49
N GLN A 163 -25.14 -18.12 3.44
CA GLN A 163 -24.02 -17.20 3.19
C GLN A 163 -22.77 -17.95 2.70
N GLN A 164 -22.49 -19.13 3.25
CA GLN A 164 -21.39 -19.98 2.79
C GLN A 164 -21.57 -20.43 1.33
N SER A 165 -22.79 -20.81 0.92
CA SER A 165 -23.05 -21.18 -0.49
C SER A 165 -22.79 -20.00 -1.44
N ARG A 166 -23.08 -18.77 -1.00
CA ARG A 166 -22.83 -17.54 -1.75
C ARG A 166 -21.34 -17.19 -1.79
N LEU A 167 -20.60 -17.39 -0.70
CA LEU A 167 -19.13 -17.28 -0.69
C LEU A 167 -18.47 -18.29 -1.64
N SER A 168 -18.99 -19.52 -1.72
CA SER A 168 -18.51 -20.52 -2.68
C SER A 168 -18.76 -20.10 -4.12
N ALA A 169 -19.92 -19.51 -4.42
CA ALA A 169 -20.22 -18.95 -5.74
C ALA A 169 -19.32 -17.74 -6.06
N ALA A 170 -19.09 -16.85 -5.09
CA ALA A 170 -18.16 -15.73 -5.23
C ALA A 170 -16.73 -16.21 -5.52
N TYR A 171 -16.28 -17.26 -4.83
CA TYR A 171 -14.98 -17.86 -5.08
C TYR A 171 -14.88 -18.44 -6.50
N ALA A 172 -15.90 -19.14 -6.98
CA ALA A 172 -15.92 -19.66 -8.36
C ALA A 172 -15.79 -18.55 -9.41
N ASP A 173 -16.48 -17.43 -9.20
CA ASP A 173 -16.40 -16.24 -10.06
C ASP A 173 -15.00 -15.60 -10.03
N TYR A 174 -14.42 -15.45 -8.83
CA TYR A 174 -13.03 -14.99 -8.67
C TYR A 174 -12.00 -15.90 -9.37
N ILE A 175 -12.17 -17.22 -9.27
CA ILE A 175 -11.28 -18.19 -9.94
C ILE A 175 -11.39 -18.08 -11.46
N ALA A 176 -12.61 -17.86 -11.99
CA ALA A 176 -12.80 -17.60 -13.41
C ALA A 176 -12.04 -16.33 -13.84
N MET A 177 -12.11 -15.26 -13.05
CA MET A 177 -11.34 -14.04 -13.31
C MET A 177 -9.83 -14.28 -13.30
N CYS A 178 -9.31 -15.01 -12.30
CA CYS A 178 -7.89 -15.39 -12.24
C CYS A 178 -7.43 -16.15 -13.50
N LYS A 179 -8.25 -17.12 -13.96
CA LYS A 179 -7.97 -17.88 -15.18
C LYS A 179 -7.94 -16.97 -16.40
N ASN A 180 -8.88 -16.03 -16.51
CA ASN A 180 -8.97 -15.11 -17.65
C ASN A 180 -7.74 -14.19 -17.76
N VAL A 181 -7.18 -13.77 -16.63
CA VAL A 181 -5.96 -12.93 -16.61
C VAL A 181 -4.65 -13.72 -16.56
N GLY A 182 -4.73 -15.06 -16.62
CA GLY A 182 -3.55 -15.94 -16.60
C GLY A 182 -2.82 -16.02 -15.25
N VAL A 183 -3.50 -15.71 -14.15
CA VAL A 183 -2.96 -15.84 -12.79
C VAL A 183 -3.40 -17.17 -12.18
N ARG A 184 -2.43 -17.97 -11.73
CA ARG A 184 -2.72 -19.24 -11.03
C ARG A 184 -3.22 -18.94 -9.62
N ALA A 185 -4.50 -19.16 -9.38
CA ALA A 185 -5.08 -19.10 -8.06
C ALA A 185 -4.56 -20.25 -7.17
N ARG A 186 -4.02 -19.87 -6.01
CA ARG A 186 -3.57 -20.70 -4.89
C ARG A 186 -4.40 -20.43 -3.64
N ALA A 187 -5.14 -19.32 -3.62
CA ALA A 187 -6.10 -19.01 -2.57
C ALA A 187 -7.03 -20.20 -2.33
N PRO A 188 -7.26 -20.60 -1.06
CA PRO A 188 -8.25 -21.58 -0.72
C PRO A 188 -9.65 -21.01 -0.99
N PRO A 189 -10.67 -21.88 -1.10
CA PRO A 189 -12.06 -21.44 -1.18
C PRO A 189 -12.41 -20.47 -0.04
N PHE A 190 -13.25 -19.48 -0.33
CA PHE A 190 -13.73 -18.54 0.67
C PHE A 190 -14.59 -19.27 1.71
N GLN A 191 -14.09 -19.38 2.94
CA GLN A 191 -14.77 -20.00 4.06
C GLN A 191 -15.21 -18.94 5.06
N LEU A 192 -16.47 -18.98 5.47
CA LEU A 192 -17.05 -18.02 6.41
C LEU A 192 -16.25 -17.99 7.72
N ASP A 193 -15.96 -19.16 8.30
CA ASP A 193 -15.22 -19.27 9.56
C ASP A 193 -13.77 -18.76 9.46
N ALA A 194 -13.19 -18.76 8.26
CA ALA A 194 -11.83 -18.26 8.04
C ALA A 194 -11.77 -16.74 7.84
N ILE A 195 -12.87 -16.14 7.37
CA ILE A 195 -12.94 -14.70 7.02
C ILE A 195 -13.61 -13.90 8.13
N LYS A 196 -14.52 -14.50 8.90
CA LYS A 196 -15.36 -13.81 9.88
C LYS A 196 -14.51 -13.14 10.97
N ALA A 197 -14.83 -11.87 11.25
CA ALA A 197 -14.28 -11.13 12.39
C ALA A 197 -14.58 -11.84 13.71
N ASN A 198 -13.68 -11.66 14.68
CA ASN A 198 -13.98 -11.88 16.08
C ASN A 198 -13.90 -10.55 16.84
N SER A 199 -14.24 -10.55 18.13
CA SER A 199 -14.22 -9.33 18.94
C SER A 199 -12.87 -8.60 19.00
N GLN A 200 -11.79 -9.23 18.53
CA GLN A 200 -10.43 -8.70 18.54
C GLN A 200 -9.83 -8.48 17.15
N ARG A 201 -10.49 -8.92 16.07
CA ARG A 201 -9.91 -8.91 14.72
C ARG A 201 -10.95 -8.58 13.66
N PHE A 202 -10.60 -7.64 12.79
CA PHE A 202 -11.34 -7.36 11.57
C PHE A 202 -11.38 -8.58 10.64
N PRO A 203 -12.38 -8.68 9.76
CA PRO A 203 -12.40 -9.71 8.74
C PRO A 203 -11.14 -9.62 7.87
N THR A 204 -10.45 -10.73 7.65
CA THR A 204 -9.23 -10.72 6.82
C THR A 204 -8.99 -12.07 6.17
N PHE A 205 -8.39 -12.07 4.98
CA PHE A 205 -7.82 -13.29 4.41
C PHE A 205 -6.46 -13.54 5.04
N ALA A 206 -6.21 -14.77 5.49
CA ALA A 206 -4.89 -15.09 6.03
C ALA A 206 -3.82 -14.88 4.95
N GLN A 207 -2.78 -14.09 5.24
CA GLN A 207 -1.73 -13.72 4.29
C GLN A 207 -1.04 -14.92 3.63
N LYS A 208 -0.95 -16.05 4.34
CA LYS A 208 -0.40 -17.32 3.80
C LYS A 208 -1.18 -17.88 2.61
N HIS A 209 -2.38 -17.38 2.37
CA HIS A 209 -3.32 -17.91 1.40
C HIS A 209 -3.46 -17.03 0.15
N LEU A 210 -3.07 -15.76 0.21
CA LEU A 210 -3.23 -14.83 -0.91
C LEU A 210 -1.87 -14.24 -1.27
N SER A 211 -1.33 -14.62 -2.43
CA SER A 211 -0.13 -13.96 -2.94
C SER A 211 -0.43 -12.53 -3.41
N GLY A 212 0.60 -11.69 -3.54
CA GLY A 212 0.44 -10.32 -4.04
C GLY A 212 -0.27 -10.23 -5.38
N ALA A 213 0.13 -11.09 -6.33
CA ALA A 213 -0.49 -11.15 -7.65
C ALA A 213 -1.99 -11.51 -7.58
N GLU A 214 -2.35 -12.45 -6.70
CA GLU A 214 -3.75 -12.81 -6.48
C GLU A 214 -4.53 -11.68 -5.81
N SER A 215 -3.93 -10.96 -4.86
CA SER A 215 -4.56 -9.81 -4.22
C SER A 215 -4.87 -8.69 -5.22
N VAL A 216 -3.96 -8.41 -6.16
CA VAL A 216 -4.22 -7.44 -7.25
C VAL A 216 -5.42 -7.89 -8.11
N VAL A 217 -5.53 -9.18 -8.41
CA VAL A 217 -6.69 -9.71 -9.16
C VAL A 217 -7.96 -9.65 -8.32
N LEU A 218 -7.89 -9.96 -7.03
CA LEU A 218 -9.00 -9.90 -6.08
C LEU A 218 -9.58 -8.49 -6.00
N VAL A 219 -8.73 -7.47 -5.86
CA VAL A 219 -9.12 -6.06 -5.83
C VAL A 219 -9.80 -5.66 -7.14
N ARG A 220 -9.22 -6.04 -8.29
CA ARG A 220 -9.81 -5.72 -9.60
C ARG A 220 -11.15 -6.39 -9.82
N TRP A 221 -11.27 -7.65 -9.42
CA TRP A 221 -12.53 -8.40 -9.48
C TRP A 221 -13.59 -7.77 -8.58
N LEU A 222 -13.24 -7.42 -7.33
CA LEU A 222 -14.18 -6.74 -6.43
C LEU A 222 -14.53 -5.32 -6.90
N ALA A 223 -13.63 -4.61 -7.57
CA ALA A 223 -13.95 -3.32 -8.18
C ALA A 223 -15.06 -3.45 -9.22
N ASP A 224 -14.98 -4.45 -10.10
CA ASP A 224 -16.03 -4.75 -11.09
C ASP A 224 -17.35 -5.16 -10.42
N VAL A 225 -17.29 -6.11 -9.48
CA VAL A 225 -18.48 -6.57 -8.74
C VAL A 225 -19.16 -5.42 -8.02
N CYS A 226 -18.40 -4.63 -7.24
CA CYS A 226 -18.96 -3.54 -6.47
C CYS A 226 -19.49 -2.41 -7.35
N ALA A 227 -18.85 -2.12 -8.49
CA ALA A 227 -19.36 -1.14 -9.46
C ALA A 227 -20.72 -1.56 -10.04
N ARG A 228 -20.87 -2.83 -10.44
CA ARG A 228 -22.15 -3.36 -10.94
C ARG A 228 -23.24 -3.30 -9.85
N GLU A 229 -22.88 -3.63 -8.62
CA GLU A 229 -23.80 -3.56 -7.48
C GLU A 229 -24.20 -2.14 -7.10
N ALA A 230 -23.28 -1.18 -7.19
CA ALA A 230 -23.56 0.24 -7.00
C ALA A 230 -24.60 0.75 -8.00
N VAL A 231 -24.42 0.42 -9.28
CA VAL A 231 -25.38 0.78 -10.34
C VAL A 231 -26.75 0.16 -10.10
N ARG A 232 -26.81 -1.11 -9.67
CA ARG A 232 -28.06 -1.82 -9.43
C ARG A 232 -28.82 -1.30 -8.21
N CYS A 233 -28.13 -1.15 -7.09
CA CYS A 233 -28.76 -0.85 -5.80
C CYS A 233 -28.97 0.64 -5.59
N GLN A 234 -28.15 1.49 -6.22
CA GLN A 234 -28.17 2.96 -6.09
C GLN A 234 -28.14 3.46 -4.63
N THR A 235 -27.61 2.65 -3.71
CA THR A 235 -27.46 3.04 -2.31
C THR A 235 -26.13 3.75 -2.10
N GLN A 236 -26.11 4.69 -1.15
CA GLN A 236 -24.90 5.38 -0.75
C GLN A 236 -23.79 4.41 -0.32
N HIS A 237 -24.16 3.36 0.43
CA HIS A 237 -23.22 2.36 0.91
C HIS A 237 -22.60 1.54 -0.24
N ALA A 238 -23.40 1.12 -1.23
CA ALA A 238 -22.88 0.41 -2.40
C ALA A 238 -21.94 1.29 -3.23
N ASN A 239 -22.25 2.58 -3.38
CA ASN A 239 -21.39 3.56 -4.06
C ASN A 239 -20.05 3.75 -3.33
N LEU A 240 -20.07 3.86 -1.99
CA LEU A 240 -18.84 3.98 -1.19
C LEU A 240 -17.97 2.73 -1.33
N ARG A 241 -18.56 1.53 -1.24
CA ARG A 241 -17.82 0.28 -1.45
C ARG A 241 -17.21 0.21 -2.85
N ALA A 242 -17.95 0.59 -3.89
CA ALA A 242 -17.43 0.64 -5.25
C ALA A 242 -16.26 1.63 -5.36
N ALA A 243 -16.38 2.82 -4.77
CA ALA A 243 -15.32 3.82 -4.75
C ALA A 243 -14.04 3.28 -4.11
N VAL A 244 -14.13 2.58 -2.96
CA VAL A 244 -12.97 1.96 -2.30
C VAL A 244 -12.21 1.02 -3.25
N PHE A 245 -12.89 0.06 -3.89
CA PHE A 245 -12.22 -0.90 -4.75
C PHE A 245 -11.77 -0.31 -6.09
N LEU A 246 -12.53 0.63 -6.67
CA LEU A 246 -12.11 1.35 -7.86
C LEU A 246 -10.85 2.19 -7.59
N ALA A 247 -10.77 2.84 -6.42
CA ALA A 247 -9.58 3.56 -5.99
C ALA A 247 -8.37 2.64 -5.91
N LEU A 248 -8.49 1.52 -5.19
CA LEU A 248 -7.41 0.54 -5.03
C LEU A 248 -6.98 -0.06 -6.38
N ALA A 249 -7.94 -0.45 -7.22
CA ALA A 249 -7.68 -1.02 -8.54
C ALA A 249 -6.97 -0.02 -9.46
N SER A 250 -7.40 1.25 -9.44
CA SER A 250 -6.81 2.32 -10.25
C SER A 250 -5.43 2.72 -9.76
N TYR A 251 -5.26 2.87 -8.45
CA TYR A 251 -3.97 3.10 -7.80
C TYR A 251 -2.95 2.02 -8.22
N ARG A 252 -3.38 0.75 -8.17
CA ARG A 252 -2.54 -0.37 -8.63
C ARG A 252 -2.29 -0.41 -10.12
N ALA A 253 -3.26 0.00 -10.95
CA ALA A 253 -3.08 0.09 -12.39
C ALA A 253 -1.99 1.11 -12.75
N VAL A 254 -2.06 2.33 -12.18
CA VAL A 254 -1.04 3.37 -12.38
C VAL A 254 0.36 2.84 -12.03
N LEU A 255 0.52 2.17 -10.89
CA LEU A 255 1.80 1.60 -10.48
C LEU A 255 2.28 0.42 -11.33
N SER A 256 1.37 -0.31 -11.98
CA SER A 256 1.72 -1.47 -12.81
C SER A 256 2.07 -1.07 -14.24
N ASP A 257 1.43 0.00 -14.72
CA ASP A 257 1.60 0.53 -16.08
C ASP A 257 2.77 1.51 -16.17
N ALA A 258 3.15 2.13 -15.05
CA ALA A 258 4.32 2.98 -14.97
C ALA A 258 5.59 2.20 -15.31
N ASP A 259 6.50 2.89 -16.00
CA ASP A 259 7.88 2.44 -16.14
C ASP A 259 8.60 2.58 -14.77
N PHE A 260 9.92 2.71 -14.80
CA PHE A 260 10.72 2.85 -13.59
C PHE A 260 10.38 4.12 -12.78
N TYR A 261 9.85 5.16 -13.44
CA TYR A 261 9.45 6.42 -12.83
C TYR A 261 8.02 6.79 -13.24
N LEU A 262 7.30 7.41 -12.32
CA LEU A 262 6.01 8.01 -12.61
C LEU A 262 6.24 9.35 -13.33
N THR A 263 5.52 9.55 -14.43
CA THR A 263 5.33 10.88 -15.01
C THR A 263 4.54 11.76 -14.05
N GLU A 264 4.60 13.08 -14.24
CA GLU A 264 3.81 14.02 -13.42
C GLU A 264 2.30 13.72 -13.48
N LEU A 265 1.80 13.29 -14.64
CA LEU A 265 0.39 12.92 -14.81
C LEU A 265 0.04 11.66 -14.02
N GLU A 266 0.90 10.64 -14.06
CA GLU A 266 0.71 9.41 -13.29
C GLU A 266 0.79 9.68 -11.79
N LEU A 267 1.71 10.55 -11.36
CA LEU A 267 1.82 10.96 -9.95
C LEU A 267 0.54 11.66 -9.48
N ARG A 268 0.03 12.64 -10.23
CA ARG A 268 -1.24 13.31 -9.92
C ARG A 268 -2.42 12.34 -9.92
N SER A 269 -2.42 11.38 -10.82
CA SER A 269 -3.44 10.33 -10.86
C SER A 269 -3.36 9.45 -9.61
N LEU A 270 -2.15 9.08 -9.20
CA LEU A 270 -1.91 8.28 -8.01
C LEU A 270 -2.33 9.01 -6.72
N GLU A 271 -2.02 10.30 -6.61
CA GLU A 271 -2.49 11.17 -5.53
C GLU A 271 -4.03 11.20 -5.49
N TYR A 272 -4.67 11.44 -6.62
CA TYR A 272 -6.14 11.45 -6.72
C TYR A 272 -6.77 10.14 -6.24
N TRP A 273 -6.26 8.98 -6.69
CA TRP A 273 -6.80 7.69 -6.29
C TRP A 273 -6.52 7.37 -4.81
N ASN A 274 -5.39 7.81 -4.28
CA ASN A 274 -5.11 7.72 -2.86
C ASN A 274 -6.11 8.55 -2.04
N ASP A 275 -6.36 9.79 -2.44
CA ASP A 275 -7.32 10.67 -1.76
C ASP A 275 -8.73 10.07 -1.80
N MET A 276 -9.17 9.59 -2.96
CA MET A 276 -10.49 8.96 -3.10
C MET A 276 -10.63 7.70 -2.22
N TYR A 277 -9.57 6.90 -2.12
CA TYR A 277 -9.54 5.73 -1.24
C TYR A 277 -9.71 6.14 0.23
N GLN A 278 -8.91 7.10 0.70
CA GLN A 278 -8.94 7.58 2.08
C GLN A 278 -10.29 8.21 2.44
N ASP A 279 -10.83 9.07 1.57
CA ASP A 279 -12.14 9.69 1.78
C ASP A 279 -13.26 8.65 1.86
N SER A 280 -13.18 7.61 1.02
CA SER A 280 -14.15 6.52 1.03
C SER A 280 -14.06 5.70 2.31
N LEU A 281 -12.86 5.38 2.78
CA LEU A 281 -12.66 4.72 4.08
C LEU A 281 -13.21 5.55 5.23
N ASN A 282 -12.93 6.85 5.25
CA ASN A 282 -13.42 7.77 6.28
C ASN A 282 -14.95 7.78 6.33
N CYS A 283 -15.61 7.73 5.17
CA CYS A 283 -17.07 7.63 5.11
C CYS A 283 -17.60 6.27 5.61
N VAL A 284 -16.90 5.17 5.32
CA VAL A 284 -17.29 3.82 5.79
C VAL A 284 -17.15 3.71 7.30
N ASP A 285 -16.04 4.16 7.88
CA ASP A 285 -15.84 4.16 9.34
C ASP A 285 -16.87 5.03 10.06
N LEU A 286 -17.20 6.20 9.49
CA LEU A 286 -18.27 7.05 10.00
C LEU A 286 -19.64 6.40 9.87
N SER A 287 -19.90 5.58 8.84
CA SER A 287 -21.17 4.88 8.69
C SER A 287 -21.35 3.72 9.68
N ILE A 288 -20.26 3.03 10.04
CA ILE A 288 -20.25 2.02 11.12
C ILE A 288 -20.57 2.69 12.47
N ILE A 289 -20.12 3.93 12.68
CA ILE A 289 -20.43 4.73 13.87
C ILE A 289 -21.84 5.33 13.80
N CYS A 290 -22.28 5.81 12.63
CA CYS A 290 -23.59 6.46 12.44
C CYS A 290 -24.77 5.48 12.41
N PHE A 291 -24.54 4.17 12.31
CA PHE A 291 -25.56 3.18 12.71
C PHE A 291 -25.93 3.30 14.20
N SER A 292 -25.15 4.03 15.02
CA SER A 292 -25.54 4.48 16.36
C SER A 292 -26.08 5.91 16.44
N THR A 293 -25.91 6.77 15.42
CA THR A 293 -26.44 8.14 15.39
C THR A 293 -26.39 8.75 13.98
N ALA A 294 -27.54 8.95 13.35
CA ALA A 294 -27.68 9.44 11.97
C ALA A 294 -27.66 10.97 11.87
N CYS A 295 -26.76 11.55 11.05
CA CYS A 295 -26.90 12.81 10.29
C CYS A 295 -25.53 13.41 9.95
N ARG A 296 -25.01 13.22 8.72
CA ARG A 296 -24.00 14.13 8.07
C ARG A 296 -23.56 13.75 6.64
N LEU A 297 -23.95 12.59 6.11
CA LEU A 297 -23.37 12.02 4.87
C LEU A 297 -23.82 12.64 3.51
N SER A 298 -24.69 13.65 3.51
CA SER A 298 -25.34 14.20 2.29
C SER A 298 -24.49 15.21 1.49
N ILE A 299 -23.48 15.84 2.12
CA ILE A 299 -22.82 17.03 1.57
C ILE A 299 -21.58 16.71 0.69
N MET A 300 -20.89 15.58 0.90
CA MET A 300 -19.65 15.26 0.16
C MET A 300 -19.87 14.61 -1.22
N LEU A 301 -20.97 13.88 -1.44
CA LEU A 301 -21.11 13.10 -2.68
C LEU A 301 -21.52 13.93 -3.90
N ARG A 302 -21.99 15.17 -3.72
CA ARG A 302 -22.24 16.09 -4.86
C ARG A 302 -20.96 16.65 -5.49
N THR A 303 -19.82 16.54 -4.83
CA THR A 303 -18.54 17.08 -5.33
C THR A 303 -17.64 16.05 -6.01
N CYS A 304 -17.87 14.74 -5.87
CA CYS A 304 -16.91 13.72 -6.31
C CYS A 304 -17.13 13.09 -7.70
N GLY A 305 -18.18 13.46 -8.46
CA GLY A 305 -18.33 13.04 -9.87
C GLY A 305 -18.34 11.51 -10.14
N LEU A 306 -18.71 10.70 -9.14
CA LEU A 306 -18.62 9.23 -9.17
C LEU A 306 -19.37 8.55 -10.33
N ASP A 307 -20.47 9.15 -10.80
CA ASP A 307 -21.29 8.59 -11.89
C ASP A 307 -20.54 8.55 -13.23
N LEU A 308 -19.68 9.54 -13.51
CA LEU A 308 -18.91 9.60 -14.75
C LEU A 308 -17.75 8.59 -14.74
N LEU A 309 -17.15 8.35 -13.56
CA LEU A 309 -16.03 7.42 -13.39
C LEU A 309 -16.46 5.96 -13.54
N LEU A 310 -17.64 5.60 -13.01
CA LEU A 310 -18.22 4.27 -13.20
C LEU A 310 -18.43 3.94 -14.68
N GLN A 311 -18.84 4.93 -15.48
CA GLN A 311 -19.03 4.76 -16.93
C GLN A 311 -17.70 4.61 -17.69
N VAL A 312 -16.67 5.39 -17.32
CA VAL A 312 -15.34 5.32 -17.96
C VAL A 312 -14.62 4.02 -17.63
N TRP A 313 -14.74 3.51 -16.39
CA TRP A 313 -14.08 2.28 -15.97
C TRP A 313 -14.61 1.04 -16.69
N LEU A 314 -15.93 0.94 -16.88
CA LEU A 314 -16.57 -0.18 -17.56
C LEU A 314 -16.20 -0.31 -19.05
N GLN A 315 -15.58 0.71 -19.65
CA GLN A 315 -15.27 0.76 -21.09
C GLN A 315 -13.81 0.40 -21.44
N ARG A 316 -12.91 0.16 -20.48
CA ARG A 316 -11.48 -0.10 -20.78
C ARG A 316 -11.20 -1.58 -21.07
N PRO A 317 -10.66 -1.95 -22.25
CA PRO A 317 -10.20 -3.32 -22.52
C PRO A 317 -8.92 -3.65 -21.73
N PHE A 318 -8.84 -4.89 -21.24
CA PHE A 318 -7.75 -5.35 -20.37
C PHE A 318 -6.50 -5.75 -21.18
N ALA A 319 -5.38 -5.08 -20.95
CA ALA A 319 -4.06 -5.52 -21.41
C ALA A 319 -3.18 -5.83 -20.19
N THR A 320 -2.53 -6.99 -20.16
CA THR A 320 -1.56 -7.35 -19.11
C THR A 320 -0.17 -7.51 -19.70
N LYS A 321 0.78 -6.65 -19.28
CA LYS A 321 2.21 -6.92 -19.41
C LYS A 321 2.66 -7.75 -18.20
N ARG A 322 3.46 -8.81 -18.43
CA ARG A 322 4.09 -9.59 -17.35
C ARG A 322 5.28 -8.79 -16.80
N CYS A 323 5.20 -8.35 -15.54
CA CYS A 323 6.35 -7.86 -14.79
C CYS A 323 6.98 -9.00 -13.98
N SER A 324 8.25 -9.31 -14.25
CA SER A 324 9.06 -10.24 -13.46
C SER A 324 9.72 -9.50 -12.30
N GLY A 325 9.28 -9.75 -11.07
CA GLY A 325 9.83 -9.11 -9.87
C GLY A 325 11.25 -9.56 -9.52
N ARG A 326 12.20 -8.62 -9.50
CA ARG A 326 13.42 -8.66 -8.68
C ARG A 326 13.42 -7.44 -7.74
N CYS A 327 14.11 -7.56 -6.61
CA CYS A 327 14.37 -6.42 -5.74
C CYS A 327 15.26 -5.41 -6.50
N ASP A 328 14.69 -4.29 -6.92
CA ASP A 328 15.43 -3.27 -7.67
C ASP A 328 15.94 -2.16 -6.73
N LEU A 329 17.26 -1.97 -6.73
CA LEU A 329 17.91 -0.76 -6.27
C LEU A 329 17.84 0.27 -7.40
N SER A 330 17.17 1.39 -7.17
CA SER A 330 17.12 2.50 -8.12
C SER A 330 18.33 3.40 -7.97
N VAL A 331 19.19 3.42 -8.98
CA VAL A 331 20.38 4.26 -9.02
C VAL A 331 20.29 5.21 -10.20
N ILE A 332 20.16 6.52 -9.92
CA ILE A 332 20.09 7.56 -10.96
C ILE A 332 21.50 8.13 -11.15
N SER A 333 21.95 8.24 -12.40
CA SER A 333 23.24 8.84 -12.77
C SER A 333 23.04 10.23 -13.38
N TRP A 334 23.84 11.21 -12.96
CA TRP A 334 23.90 12.55 -13.55
C TRP A 334 25.36 12.88 -13.94
N ARG A 335 25.55 13.71 -14.98
CA ARG A 335 26.87 14.19 -15.42
C ARG A 335 27.38 15.32 -14.54
#